data_AF-A0A6G1RYK8-F1
#
_entry.id   AF-A0A6G1RYK8-F1
#
_cell.length_a   1.000
_cell.length_b   1.000
_cell.length_c   1.000
_cell.angle_alpha   90.00
_cell.angle_beta   90.00
_cell.angle_gamma   90.00
#
_symmetry.space_group_name_H-M   'P 1'
#
loop_
_entity.id
_entity.type
_entity.pdbx_description
1 polymer ?
#
loop_
_entity_poly.entity_id
_entity_poly.type
_entity_poly.pdbx_seq_one_letter_code
_entity_poly.pdbx_strand_id
1 'polypeptide(L)'
;QYSADFSGPMMIITQKITSLAFEIHDGMFRKNEDLTPSQRCLAVRRMPSLLEYLSYNCNFMGILAGPLCSYKDYITFIEGRSYQLQQSEANGKEDTKYEQTDPSPNIAVAQKLLICGLSLLFHMTITKTLPV
;
A
#
# COMPACT_ATOMS: atom_id res chain seq x y z
N GLN A 1 36.00 3.26 1.56
CA GLN A 1 35.18 2.71 2.66
C GLN A 1 33.91 3.55 2.68
N TYR A 2 32.85 3.06 2.03
CA TYR A 2 31.56 3.76 2.04
C TYR A 2 30.94 3.52 3.41
N SER A 3 31.03 4.52 4.30
CA SER A 3 30.23 4.53 5.51
C SER A 3 28.77 4.62 5.07
N ALA A 4 27.99 3.56 5.32
CA ALA A 4 26.54 3.70 5.25
C ALA A 4 26.15 4.80 6.24
N ASP A 5 25.60 5.90 5.74
CA ASP A 5 25.18 7.02 6.58
C ASP A 5 23.98 6.58 7.44
N PHE A 6 24.27 6.02 8.61
CA PHE A 6 23.29 5.58 9.61
C PHE A 6 22.34 6.72 10.04
N SER A 7 22.72 7.97 9.80
CA SER A 7 21.89 9.15 10.00
C SER A 7 20.65 9.16 9.10
N GLY A 8 20.70 8.58 7.90
CA GLY A 8 19.56 8.53 6.97
C GLY A 8 18.36 7.78 7.58
N PRO A 9 18.51 6.49 7.93
CA PRO A 9 17.46 5.74 8.63
C PRO A 9 16.96 6.40 9.91
N MET A 10 17.86 6.96 10.72
CA MET A 10 17.51 7.65 11.97
C MET A 10 16.67 8.91 11.73
N MET A 11 17.01 9.69 10.69
CA MET A 11 16.25 10.87 10.28
C MET A 11 14.82 10.49 9.88
N ILE A 12 14.66 9.43 9.07
CA ILE A 12 13.35 8.97 8.64
C ILE A 12 12.51 8.48 9.81
N ILE A 13 13.08 7.71 10.74
CA ILE A 13 12.38 7.27 11.96
C ILE A 13 11.90 8.49 12.76
N THR A 14 12.77 9.48 12.96
CA THR A 14 12.41 10.71 13.68
C THR A 14 11.27 11.46 13.02
N GLN A 15 11.29 11.57 11.69
CA GLN A 15 10.20 12.19 10.93
C GLN A 15 8.89 11.41 11.10
N LYS A 16 8.92 10.08 10.98
CA LYS A 16 7.73 9.22 11.12
C LYS A 16 7.10 9.32 12.50
N ILE A 17 7.90 9.31 13.56
CA ILE A 17 7.43 9.48 14.94
C ILE A 17 6.79 10.85 15.12
N THR A 18 7.43 11.90 14.62
CA THR A 18 6.94 13.27 14.73
C THR A 18 5.63 13.45 13.98
N SER A 19 5.55 12.98 12.72
CA SER A 19 4.33 13.00 11.92
C SER A 19 3.19 12.26 12.61
N LEU A 20 3.43 11.05 13.10
CA LEU A 20 2.42 10.27 13.81
C LEU A 20 1.93 10.99 15.08
N ALA A 21 2.81 11.64 15.83
CA ALA A 21 2.43 12.41 17.01
C ALA A 21 1.47 13.56 16.66
N PHE A 22 1.75 14.30 15.59
CA PHE A 22 0.85 15.35 15.10
C PHE A 22 -0.46 14.80 14.55
N GLU A 23 -0.42 13.69 13.81
CA GLU A 23 -1.62 13.03 13.28
C GLU A 23 -2.55 12.51 14.40
N ILE A 24 -1.97 11.97 15.48
CA ILE A 24 -2.71 11.57 16.69
C ILE A 24 -3.29 12.79 17.40
N HIS A 25 -2.50 13.86 17.56
CA HIS A 25 -2.97 15.08 18.18
C HIS A 25 -4.17 15.67 17.42
N ASP A 26 -4.04 15.74 16.09
CA ASP A 26 -5.10 16.21 15.20
C ASP A 26 -6.34 15.30 15.27
N GLY A 27 -6.19 13.98 15.33
CA GLY A 27 -7.34 13.06 15.34
C GLY A 27 -8.02 12.84 16.69
N MET A 28 -7.31 13.00 17.81
CA MET A 28 -7.81 12.67 19.15
C MET A 28 -8.14 13.92 20.00
N PHE A 29 -7.48 15.05 19.76
CA PHE A 29 -7.55 16.23 20.64
C PHE A 29 -8.11 17.48 19.95
N ARG A 30 -8.25 17.48 18.62
CA ARG A 30 -8.83 18.59 17.85
C ARG A 30 -10.19 18.21 17.27
N LYS A 31 -11.07 19.20 17.13
CA LYS A 31 -12.37 19.00 16.47
C LYS A 31 -12.18 18.95 14.96
N ASN A 32 -13.00 18.16 14.29
CA ASN A 32 -12.98 18.07 12.82
C ASN A 32 -13.12 19.43 12.15
N GLU A 33 -13.96 20.31 12.68
CA GLU A 33 -14.20 21.66 12.15
C GLU A 33 -12.92 22.51 12.08
N ASP A 34 -12.02 22.35 13.05
CA ASP A 34 -10.79 23.13 13.17
C ASP A 34 -9.63 22.61 12.30
N LEU A 35 -9.81 21.45 11.66
CA LEU A 35 -8.80 20.78 10.83
C LEU A 35 -8.95 21.14 9.36
N THR A 36 -7.83 21.35 8.68
CA THR A 36 -7.83 21.50 7.22
C THR A 36 -8.24 20.18 6.54
N PRO A 37 -8.73 20.19 5.29
CA PRO A 37 -9.08 18.96 4.58
C PRO A 37 -7.96 17.93 4.53
N SER A 38 -6.71 18.37 4.36
CA SER A 38 -5.53 17.49 4.37
C SER A 38 -5.25 16.91 5.76
N GLN A 39 -5.35 17.71 6.82
CA GLN A 39 -5.20 17.23 8.19
C GLN A 39 -6.28 16.21 8.56
N ARG A 40 -7.55 16.46 8.17
CA ARG A 40 -8.65 15.51 8.36
C ARG A 40 -8.38 14.17 7.67
N CYS A 41 -7.76 14.21 6.49
CA CYS A 41 -7.39 13.01 5.77
C CYS A 41 -6.35 12.19 6.55
N LEU A 42 -5.36 12.82 7.16
CA LEU A 42 -4.26 12.13 7.85
C LEU A 42 -4.52 11.87 9.34
N ALA A 43 -5.54 12.49 9.92
CA ALA A 43 -5.86 12.42 11.34
C ALA A 43 -6.09 10.99 11.84
N VAL A 44 -5.37 10.61 12.90
CA VAL A 44 -5.43 9.30 13.53
C VAL A 44 -6.42 9.34 14.69
N ARG A 45 -7.60 8.74 14.48
CA ARG A 45 -8.71 8.73 15.46
C ARG A 45 -8.68 7.56 16.44
N ARG A 46 -7.69 6.68 16.32
CA ARG A 46 -7.49 5.52 17.19
C ARG A 46 -6.01 5.40 17.50
N MET A 47 -5.68 5.23 18.78
CA MET A 47 -4.30 5.01 19.20
C MET A 47 -3.72 3.74 18.55
N PRO A 48 -2.53 3.83 17.90
CA PRO A 48 -1.83 2.64 17.40
C PRO A 48 -1.42 1.73 18.56
N SER A 49 -1.51 0.43 18.35
CA SER A 49 -0.89 -0.57 19.21
C SER A 49 0.63 -0.50 19.10
N LEU A 50 1.33 -1.06 20.10
CA LEU A 50 2.79 -1.11 20.09
C LEU A 50 3.33 -1.88 18.88
N LEU A 51 2.59 -2.91 18.43
CA LEU A 51 2.94 -3.68 17.24
C LEU A 51 2.77 -2.85 15.97
N GLU A 52 1.64 -2.16 15.79
CA GLU A 52 1.41 -1.29 14.62
C GLU A 52 2.43 -0.14 14.58
N TYR A 53 2.75 0.45 15.73
CA TYR A 53 3.78 1.48 15.84
C TYR A 53 5.17 0.96 15.46
N LEU A 54 5.59 -0.18 15.99
CA LEU A 54 6.88 -0.77 15.66
C LEU A 54 6.93 -1.18 14.19
N SER A 55 5.85 -1.79 13.70
CA SER A 55 5.72 -2.22 12.31
C SER A 55 5.78 -1.02 11.35
N TYR A 56 5.13 0.10 11.69
CA TYR A 56 5.25 1.35 10.95
C TYR A 56 6.69 1.86 10.95
N ASN A 57 7.34 1.98 12.10
CA ASN A 57 8.70 2.53 12.21
C ASN A 57 9.77 1.63 11.58
N CYS A 58 9.65 0.32 11.71
CA CYS A 58 10.60 -0.69 11.22
C CYS A 58 10.30 -1.18 9.79
N ASN A 59 9.30 -0.61 9.10
CA ASN A 59 9.01 -0.98 7.72
C ASN A 59 10.19 -0.65 6.80
N PHE A 60 10.96 -1.68 6.41
CA PHE A 60 12.18 -1.58 5.59
C PHE A 60 11.99 -0.77 4.30
N MET A 61 10.85 -0.95 3.63
CA MET A 61 10.52 -0.24 2.38
C MET A 61 10.42 1.28 2.57
N GLY A 62 10.00 1.73 3.76
CA GLY A 62 9.90 3.14 4.11
C GLY A 62 11.14 3.74 4.77
N ILE A 63 12.17 2.94 5.09
CA ILE A 63 13.42 3.43 5.72
C ILE A 63 14.52 3.63 4.66
N LEU A 64 14.55 2.81 3.61
CA LEU A 64 15.73 2.70 2.74
C LEU A 64 15.49 3.09 1.27
N ALA A 65 14.24 3.17 0.79
CA ALA A 65 13.97 3.38 -0.63
C ALA A 65 12.69 4.17 -0.96
N GLY A 66 11.92 4.62 0.02
CA GLY A 66 10.61 5.24 -0.19
C GLY A 66 10.50 6.65 0.41
N PRO A 67 9.67 7.53 -0.18
CA PRO A 67 9.29 8.80 0.45
C PRO A 67 8.55 8.56 1.77
N LEU A 68 8.48 9.58 2.63
CA LEU A 68 7.75 9.52 3.90
C LEU A 68 6.26 9.20 3.65
N CYS A 69 5.80 8.03 4.08
CA CYS A 69 4.38 7.64 4.04
C CYS A 69 3.71 7.94 5.38
N SER A 70 2.46 8.44 5.36
CA SER A 70 1.66 8.65 6.59
C SER A 70 1.31 7.32 7.26
N TYR A 71 1.09 7.34 8.57
CA TYR A 71 0.65 6.17 9.32
C TYR A 71 -0.69 5.61 8.80
N LYS A 72 -1.61 6.49 8.38
CA LYS A 72 -2.92 6.07 7.87
C LYS A 72 -2.81 5.26 6.57
N ASP A 73 -1.92 5.66 5.68
CA ASP A 73 -1.69 4.92 4.43
C ASP A 73 -1.02 3.58 4.72
N TYR A 74 -0.07 3.58 5.66
CA TYR A 74 0.61 2.37 6.10
C TYR A 74 -0.35 1.33 6.69
N ILE A 75 -1.23 1.74 7.61
CA ILE A 75 -2.18 0.80 8.25
C ILE A 75 -3.19 0.27 7.21
N THR A 76 -3.68 1.16 6.33
CA THR A 76 -4.57 0.80 5.23
C THR A 76 -3.91 -0.21 4.27
N PHE A 77 -2.62 -0.05 4.00
CA PHE A 77 -1.84 -0.95 3.17
C PHE A 77 -1.67 -2.34 3.80
N ILE A 78 -1.22 -2.42 5.06
CA ILE A 78 -0.98 -3.72 5.70
C ILE A 78 -2.26 -4.50 5.98
N GLU A 79 -3.40 -3.80 6.14
CA GLU A 79 -4.72 -4.40 6.30
C GLU A 79 -5.40 -4.72 4.96
N GLY A 80 -4.76 -4.39 3.83
CA GLY A 80 -5.31 -4.65 2.48
C GLY A 80 -6.52 -3.80 2.12
N ARG A 81 -6.84 -2.75 2.89
CA ARG A 81 -8.00 -1.88 2.64
C ARG A 81 -7.76 -0.83 1.56
N SER A 82 -6.55 -0.76 1.00
CA SER A 82 -6.16 0.22 -0.04
C SER A 82 -7.04 0.19 -1.29
N TYR A 83 -7.59 -0.98 -1.65
CA TYR A 83 -8.46 -1.12 -2.82
C TYR A 83 -9.85 -0.47 -2.64
N GLN A 84 -10.30 -0.28 -1.40
CA GLN A 84 -11.63 0.29 -1.10
C GLN A 84 -11.64 1.82 -1.26
N LEU A 85 -10.55 2.50 -0.92
CA LEU A 85 -10.45 3.97 -1.02
C LEU A 85 -10.44 4.43 -2.48
N GLN A 86 -9.73 3.70 -3.35
CA GLN A 86 -9.61 4.01 -4.77
C GLN A 86 -10.92 3.82 -5.55
N GLN A 87 -11.81 2.93 -5.09
CA GLN A 87 -13.18 2.80 -5.63
C GLN A 87 -14.14 3.88 -5.10
N SER A 88 -13.93 4.36 -3.86
CA SER A 88 -14.77 5.40 -3.25
C SER A 88 -14.55 6.79 -3.88
N GLU A 89 -13.34 7.12 -4.32
CA GLU A 89 -13.09 8.38 -5.03
C GLU A 89 -13.67 8.38 -6.46
N ALA A 90 -13.78 7.20 -7.09
CA ALA A 90 -14.37 7.06 -8.41
C ALA A 90 -15.91 7.05 -8.41
N ASN A 91 -16.55 6.80 -7.26
CA ASN A 91 -18.00 6.65 -7.16
C ASN A 91 -18.54 7.36 -5.92
N GLY A 92 -18.81 8.66 -6.04
CA GLY A 92 -19.30 9.53 -4.96
C GLY A 92 -20.75 9.26 -4.54
N LYS A 93 -21.05 8.07 -4.02
CA LYS A 93 -22.32 7.76 -3.34
C LYS A 93 -22.09 6.87 -2.12
N GLU A 94 -22.63 7.34 -1.01
CA GLU A 94 -22.63 6.72 0.31
C GLU A 94 -23.37 5.36 0.30
N ASP A 95 -22.96 4.51 1.24
CA ASP A 95 -23.57 3.25 1.67
C ASP A 95 -23.58 2.06 0.69
N THR A 96 -22.78 1.03 1.00
CA THR A 96 -23.24 -0.33 1.32
C THR A 96 -22.04 -1.26 1.54
N LYS A 97 -22.09 -1.99 2.65
CA LYS A 97 -21.15 -3.02 3.09
C LYS A 97 -21.15 -4.20 2.10
N TYR A 98 -20.29 -4.17 1.10
CA TYR A 98 -20.02 -5.34 0.26
C TYR A 98 -18.73 -6.02 0.73
N GLU A 99 -18.89 -7.26 1.18
CA GLU A 99 -17.83 -8.24 1.30
C GLU A 99 -17.21 -8.41 -0.10
N GLN A 100 -16.18 -7.63 -0.38
CA GLN A 100 -15.52 -7.58 -1.67
C GLN A 100 -14.64 -8.82 -1.79
N THR A 101 -15.23 -9.93 -2.22
CA THR A 101 -14.51 -11.11 -2.69
C THR A 101 -13.55 -10.67 -3.79
N ASP A 102 -12.25 -10.81 -3.54
CA ASP A 102 -11.17 -10.52 -4.48
C ASP A 102 -11.50 -11.07 -5.87
N PRO A 103 -11.26 -10.31 -6.97
CA PRO A 103 -11.34 -10.89 -8.30
C PRO A 103 -10.28 -11.99 -8.37
N SER A 104 -10.72 -13.24 -8.27
CA SER A 104 -9.83 -14.40 -8.16
C SER A 104 -8.78 -14.36 -9.29
N PRO A 105 -7.48 -14.41 -8.96
CA PRO A 105 -6.39 -14.30 -9.94
C PRO A 105 -6.40 -15.44 -10.98
N ASN A 106 -7.24 -16.45 -10.78
CA ASN A 106 -7.40 -17.61 -11.65
C ASN A 106 -7.73 -17.23 -13.11
N ILE A 107 -8.49 -16.15 -13.35
CA ILE A 107 -8.81 -15.71 -14.72
C ILE A 107 -7.57 -15.14 -15.43
N ALA A 108 -6.81 -14.28 -14.74
CA ALA A 108 -5.58 -13.71 -15.29
C ALA A 108 -4.49 -14.78 -15.49
N VAL A 109 -4.43 -15.77 -14.59
CA VAL A 109 -3.53 -16.92 -14.69
C VAL A 109 -3.94 -17.82 -15.87
N ALA A 110 -5.23 -18.12 -16.03
CA ALA A 110 -5.74 -18.92 -17.14
C ALA A 110 -5.41 -18.27 -18.50
N GLN A 111 -5.60 -16.95 -18.62
CA GLN A 111 -5.26 -16.22 -19.85
C GLN A 111 -3.76 -16.29 -20.16
N LYS A 112 -2.90 -16.12 -19.15
CA LYS A 112 -1.43 -16.25 -19.32
C LYS A 112 -1.03 -17.67 -19.74
N LEU A 113 -1.63 -18.70 -19.14
CA LEU A 113 -1.37 -20.10 -19.50
C LEU A 113 -1.81 -20.41 -20.94
N LEU A 114 -2.96 -19.87 -21.37
CA LEU A 114 -3.47 -20.06 -22.72
C LEU A 114 -2.54 -19.45 -23.77
N ILE A 115 -2.09 -18.20 -23.56
CA ILE A 115 -1.14 -17.52 -24.44
C ILE A 115 0.18 -18.30 -24.51
N CYS A 116 0.67 -18.78 -23.36
CA CYS A 116 1.91 -19.55 -23.31
C CYS A 116 1.76 -20.88 -24.05
N GLY A 117 0.62 -21.58 -23.88
CA GLY A 117 0.31 -22.82 -24.58
C GLY A 117 0.21 -22.63 -26.10
N LEU A 118 -0.48 -21.60 -26.58
CA LEU A 118 -0.58 -21.28 -28.01
C LEU A 118 0.80 -20.97 -28.61
N SER A 119 1.63 -20.21 -27.90
CA SER A 119 3.01 -19.90 -28.31
C SER A 119 3.85 -21.18 -28.43
N LEU A 120 3.75 -22.09 -27.45
CA LEU A 120 4.46 -23.37 -27.47
C LEU A 120 3.99 -24.28 -28.62
N LEU A 121 2.69 -24.34 -28.87
CA LEU A 121 2.14 -25.10 -30.00
C LEU A 121 2.60 -24.53 -31.34
N PHE A 122 2.63 -23.21 -31.48
CA PHE A 122 3.14 -22.52 -32.66
C PHE A 122 4.62 -22.81 -32.88
N HIS A 123 5.44 -22.71 -31.83
CA HIS A 123 6.87 -23.02 -31.89
C HIS A 123 7.10 -24.50 -32.25
N MET A 124 6.42 -25.43 -31.58
CA MET A 124 6.48 -26.87 -31.89
C MET A 124 6.05 -27.18 -33.33
N THR A 125 5.04 -26.49 -33.85
CA THR A 125 4.58 -26.68 -35.23
C THR A 125 5.64 -26.17 -36.22
N ILE A 126 6.21 -24.98 -35.97
CA ILE A 126 7.29 -24.42 -36.80
C ILE A 126 8.52 -25.33 -36.81
N THR A 127 8.97 -25.79 -35.64
CA THR A 127 10.12 -26.70 -35.53
C THR A 127 9.85 -28.06 -36.19
N LYS A 128 8.60 -28.53 -36.22
CA LYS A 128 8.22 -29.77 -36.94
C LYS A 128 8.12 -29.57 -38.46
N THR A 129 7.76 -28.38 -38.93
CA THR A 129 7.63 -28.05 -40.37
C THR A 129 8.95 -27.64 -41.03
N LEU A 130 9.96 -27.24 -40.26
CA LEU A 130 11.34 -27.02 -40.71
C LEU A 130 12.25 -28.08 -40.07
N PRO A 131 12.23 -29.34 -40.55
CA PRO A 131 13.31 -30.25 -40.25
C PRO A 131 14.55 -29.70 -40.97
N VAL A 132 15.53 -29.21 -40.21
CA VAL A 132 16.89 -29.04 -40.75
C VAL A 132 17.48 -30.40 -41.06
#